data_AF-A0A6N8XBI8-F1
#
_entry.id   AF-A0A6N8XBI8-F1
#
_cell.length_a   1.000
_cell.length_b   1.000
_cell.length_c   1.000
_cell.angle_alpha   90.00
_cell.angle_beta   90.00
_cell.angle_gamma   90.00
#
_symmetry.space_group_name_H-M   'P 1'
#
loop_
_entity.id
_entity.type
_entity.pdbx_description
1 polymer ?
#
loop_
_entity_poly.entity_id
_entity_poly.type
_entity_poly.pdbx_seq_one_letter_code
_entity_poly.pdbx_strand_id
1 'polypeptide(L)'
;MSDDASVHDYLRTLNDHWCEAQWRFQEYGDLFTAERIPLLNDFAGPFMGMVQRLLWDDLLLRIARLSDRRSTSGHPNLTIRSLPCFLRDERRHRVQALVNEATEAAEFARNHRNKRIAHADLELLQDPEAKPLEQADRCRIDEALGKVHAIFDHLAGEHTAAIREIGGPGYSDGLVMEIVRLVTAVQFIDETVNPTGGSVDDKEKTLTFLENLGLPGLYSTEYGHVVDLRKAARKFPRERNGPLRPWRRRYAEHYSRQDPQWR
;
A
#
# COMPACT_ATOMS: atom_id res chain seq x y z
N MET A 1 17.31 -37.34 1.20
CA MET A 1 18.03 -36.19 1.75
C MET A 1 17.59 -35.00 0.92
N SER A 2 16.58 -34.27 1.40
CA SER A 2 16.25 -32.94 0.85
C SER A 2 17.31 -32.01 1.41
N ASP A 3 18.06 -31.32 0.55
CA ASP A 3 19.12 -30.40 0.96
C ASP A 3 18.58 -29.40 1.99
N ASP A 4 19.24 -29.30 3.15
CA ASP A 4 18.94 -28.27 4.17
C ASP A 4 18.94 -26.86 3.56
N ALA A 5 19.71 -26.64 2.49
CA ALA A 5 19.72 -25.40 1.72
C ALA A 5 18.35 -25.07 1.09
N SER A 6 17.60 -26.07 0.60
CA SER A 6 16.28 -25.87 0.01
C SER A 6 15.21 -25.51 1.05
N VAL A 7 15.30 -26.10 2.25
CA VAL A 7 14.39 -25.78 3.36
C VAL A 7 14.67 -24.38 3.90
N HIS A 8 15.95 -24.02 4.04
CA HIS A 8 16.35 -22.69 4.46
C HIS A 8 15.89 -21.61 3.46
N ASP A 9 16.03 -21.86 2.17
CA ASP A 9 15.57 -20.92 1.13
C ASP A 9 14.05 -20.77 1.10
N TYR A 10 13.31 -21.87 1.31
CA TYR A 10 11.85 -21.84 1.45
C TYR A 10 11.42 -20.97 2.65
N LEU A 11 12.05 -21.17 3.81
CA LEU A 11 11.77 -20.42 5.02
C LEU A 11 12.08 -18.93 4.85
N ARG A 12 13.24 -18.61 4.28
CA ARG A 12 13.64 -17.23 3.99
C ARG A 12 12.62 -16.55 3.07
N THR A 13 12.28 -17.17 1.95
CA THR A 13 11.33 -16.60 0.98
C THR A 13 9.94 -16.43 1.58
N LEU A 14 9.48 -17.39 2.40
CA LEU A 14 8.20 -17.29 3.10
C LEU A 14 8.20 -16.15 4.14
N ASN A 15 9.31 -15.98 4.85
CA ASN A 15 9.51 -14.87 5.79
C ASN A 15 9.50 -13.52 5.08
N ASP A 16 10.14 -13.41 3.91
CA ASP A 16 10.13 -12.19 3.09
C ASP A 16 8.69 -11.77 2.74
N HIS A 17 7.84 -12.72 2.33
CA HIS A 17 6.43 -12.43 2.05
C HIS A 17 5.61 -12.06 3.29
N TRP A 18 5.94 -12.61 4.46
CA TRP A 18 5.33 -12.18 5.72
C TRP A 18 5.77 -10.76 6.10
N CYS A 19 7.05 -10.44 5.99
CA CYS A 19 7.59 -9.09 6.21
C CYS A 19 6.91 -8.08 5.30
N GLU A 20 6.76 -8.40 4.01
CA GLU A 20 6.02 -7.54 3.08
C GLU A 20 4.58 -7.32 3.52
N ALA A 21 3.88 -8.36 4.00
CA ALA A 21 2.51 -8.21 4.52
C ALA A 21 2.46 -7.33 5.78
N GLN A 22 3.41 -7.51 6.70
CA GLN A 22 3.55 -6.71 7.91
C GLN A 22 3.82 -5.23 7.59
N TRP A 23 4.71 -4.96 6.63
CA TRP A 23 4.98 -3.59 6.19
C TRP A 23 3.75 -2.95 5.54
N ARG A 24 3.03 -3.67 4.68
CA ARG A 24 1.78 -3.15 4.09
C ARG A 24 0.73 -2.83 5.15
N PHE A 25 0.64 -3.65 6.20
CA PHE A 25 -0.25 -3.38 7.33
C PHE A 25 0.15 -2.12 8.10
N GLN A 26 1.45 -1.93 8.35
CA GLN A 26 1.97 -0.71 8.96
C GLN A 26 1.70 0.52 8.08
N GLU A 27 1.98 0.45 6.78
CA GLU A 27 1.71 1.55 5.84
C GLU A 27 0.25 1.95 5.81
N TYR A 28 -0.66 0.97 5.79
CA TYR A 28 -2.09 1.21 5.88
C TYR A 28 -2.45 1.89 7.20
N GLY A 29 -1.90 1.39 8.31
CA GLY A 29 -2.14 1.92 9.66
C GLY A 29 -1.63 3.35 9.85
N ASP A 30 -0.49 3.68 9.24
CA ASP A 30 0.11 5.01 9.26
C ASP A 30 -0.68 5.98 8.39
N LEU A 31 -1.09 5.59 7.18
CA LEU A 31 -1.75 6.48 6.25
C LEU A 31 -3.20 6.79 6.68
N PHE A 32 -3.94 5.77 7.11
CA PHE A 32 -5.37 5.88 7.42
C PHE A 32 -5.64 5.90 8.93
N THR A 33 -5.02 6.84 9.64
CA THR A 33 -5.34 7.13 11.05
C THR A 33 -6.58 8.02 11.15
N ALA A 34 -7.23 8.01 12.31
CA ALA A 34 -8.38 8.88 12.59
C ALA A 34 -8.04 10.38 12.38
N GLU A 35 -6.79 10.77 12.65
CA GLU A 35 -6.30 12.14 12.49
C GLU A 35 -6.01 12.49 11.01
N ARG A 36 -5.53 11.54 10.20
CA ARG A 36 -5.13 11.78 8.80
C ARG A 36 -6.28 11.65 7.82
N ILE A 37 -7.27 10.80 8.10
CA ILE A 37 -8.41 10.55 7.20
C ILE A 37 -9.13 11.85 6.79
N PRO A 38 -9.45 12.79 7.71
CA PRO A 38 -10.07 14.07 7.31
C PRO A 38 -9.21 14.87 6.33
N LEU A 39 -7.89 14.92 6.55
CA LEU A 39 -6.96 15.64 5.67
C LEU A 39 -6.87 14.99 4.28
N LEU A 40 -6.82 13.66 4.24
CA LEU A 40 -6.79 12.90 3.00
C LEU A 40 -8.10 13.06 2.20
N ASN A 41 -9.23 13.10 2.89
CA ASN A 41 -10.54 13.33 2.28
C ASN A 41 -10.65 14.75 1.70
N ASP A 42 -10.19 15.76 2.44
CA ASP A 42 -10.13 17.16 2.01
C ASP A 42 -9.23 17.38 0.79
N PHE A 43 -8.13 16.63 0.70
CA PHE A 43 -7.16 16.78 -0.38
C PHE A 43 -7.61 16.08 -1.66
N ALA A 44 -7.96 14.79 -1.56
CA ALA A 44 -8.28 13.97 -2.72
C ALA A 44 -9.12 12.73 -2.33
N GLY A 45 -10.24 12.94 -1.62
CA GLY A 45 -11.06 11.85 -1.06
C GLY A 45 -11.36 10.67 -1.99
N PRO A 46 -11.87 10.87 -3.22
CA PRO A 46 -12.12 9.76 -4.15
C PRO A 46 -10.86 8.94 -4.48
N PHE A 47 -9.74 9.61 -4.70
CA PHE A 47 -8.45 8.97 -4.96
C PHE A 47 -7.93 8.25 -3.71
N MET A 48 -8.01 8.88 -2.54
CA MET A 48 -7.56 8.27 -1.28
C MET A 48 -8.42 7.07 -0.89
N GLY A 49 -9.72 7.10 -1.19
CA GLY A 49 -10.59 5.92 -1.05
C GLY A 49 -10.21 4.79 -2.01
N MET A 50 -9.74 5.10 -3.22
CA MET A 50 -9.19 4.09 -4.14
C MET A 50 -7.89 3.49 -3.58
N VAL A 51 -6.95 4.33 -3.14
CA VAL A 51 -5.69 3.88 -2.53
C VAL A 51 -5.95 3.02 -1.29
N GLN A 52 -6.89 3.42 -0.44
CA GLN A 52 -7.28 2.66 0.75
C GLN A 52 -7.77 1.26 0.38
N ARG A 53 -8.67 1.15 -0.61
CA ARG A 53 -9.18 -0.15 -1.09
C ARG A 53 -8.07 -1.01 -1.68
N LEU A 54 -7.18 -0.43 -2.49
CA LEU A 54 -6.07 -1.16 -3.11
C LEU A 54 -5.09 -1.72 -2.07
N LEU A 55 -4.70 -0.91 -1.08
CA LEU A 55 -3.82 -1.36 0.00
C LEU A 55 -4.49 -2.44 0.86
N TRP A 56 -5.78 -2.28 1.15
CA TRP A 56 -6.55 -3.27 1.91
C TRP A 56 -6.66 -4.60 1.17
N ASP A 57 -6.98 -4.57 -0.13
CA ASP A 57 -7.11 -5.77 -0.95
C ASP A 57 -5.77 -6.49 -1.13
N ASP A 58 -4.68 -5.74 -1.34
CA ASP A 58 -3.32 -6.32 -1.39
C ASP A 58 -2.97 -7.03 -0.07
N LEU A 59 -3.29 -6.43 1.07
CA LEU A 59 -3.02 -7.00 2.38
C LEU A 59 -3.79 -8.32 2.61
N LEU A 60 -5.08 -8.34 2.27
CA LEU A 60 -5.89 -9.57 2.33
C LEU A 60 -5.34 -10.65 1.39
N LEU A 61 -4.93 -10.29 0.17
CA LEU A 61 -4.32 -11.23 -0.77
C LEU A 61 -3.01 -11.81 -0.26
N ARG A 62 -2.17 -11.01 0.41
CA ARG A 62 -0.90 -11.48 1.00
C ARG A 62 -1.14 -12.50 2.10
N ILE A 63 -2.05 -12.21 3.03
CA ILE A 63 -2.42 -13.11 4.13
C ILE A 63 -3.04 -14.41 3.57
N ALA A 64 -3.91 -14.31 2.58
CA ALA A 64 -4.51 -15.47 1.93
C ALA A 64 -3.45 -16.38 1.28
N ARG A 65 -2.45 -15.81 0.59
CA ARG A 65 -1.34 -16.56 -0.03
C ARG A 65 -0.47 -17.27 1.01
N LEU A 66 -0.14 -16.61 2.12
CA LEU A 66 0.66 -17.21 3.20
C LEU A 66 0.01 -18.46 3.80
N SER A 67 -1.32 -18.53 3.81
CA SER A 67 -2.11 -19.61 4.43
C SER A 67 -2.80 -20.54 3.42
N ASP A 68 -2.50 -20.40 2.14
CA ASP A 68 -3.15 -21.16 1.08
C ASP A 68 -2.80 -22.65 1.12
N ARG A 69 -3.62 -23.46 0.42
CA ARG A 69 -3.31 -24.87 0.17
C ARG A 69 -1.92 -25.04 -0.45
N ARG A 70 -1.27 -26.17 -0.15
CA ARG A 70 0.09 -26.50 -0.62
C ARG A 70 0.23 -26.53 -2.14
N SER A 71 -0.84 -26.74 -2.89
CA SER A 71 -0.85 -26.67 -4.34
C SER A 71 -2.18 -26.19 -4.92
N THR A 72 -2.11 -25.47 -6.04
CA THR A 72 -3.28 -25.05 -6.83
C THR A 72 -3.14 -25.59 -8.24
N SER A 73 -4.14 -26.36 -8.69
CA SER A 73 -4.16 -26.95 -10.04
C SER A 73 -2.87 -27.72 -10.40
N GLY A 74 -2.30 -28.43 -9.42
CA GLY A 74 -1.05 -29.20 -9.60
C GLY A 74 0.25 -28.41 -9.37
N HIS A 75 0.19 -27.08 -9.27
CA HIS A 75 1.38 -26.25 -9.02
C HIS A 75 1.61 -26.04 -7.52
N PRO A 76 2.83 -26.23 -6.98
CA PRO A 76 3.13 -26.00 -5.57
C PRO A 76 3.05 -24.50 -5.24
N ASN A 77 2.52 -24.19 -4.06
CA ASN A 77 2.45 -22.83 -3.54
C ASN A 77 3.49 -22.61 -2.44
N LEU A 78 3.96 -21.37 -2.33
CA LEU A 78 4.69 -20.91 -1.16
C LEU A 78 3.69 -20.59 -0.04
N THR A 79 3.67 -21.41 1.02
CA THR A 79 2.67 -21.34 2.10
C THR A 79 3.21 -21.95 3.39
N ILE A 80 2.78 -21.41 4.53
CA ILE A 80 3.07 -21.97 5.86
C ILE A 80 2.59 -23.42 5.98
N ARG A 81 1.57 -23.81 5.20
CA ARG A 81 1.00 -25.17 5.22
C ARG A 81 1.96 -26.25 4.73
N SER A 82 3.04 -25.88 4.04
CA SER A 82 4.07 -26.81 3.60
C SER A 82 5.11 -27.10 4.69
N LEU A 83 5.28 -26.19 5.66
CA LEU A 83 6.35 -26.25 6.66
C LEU A 83 6.43 -27.56 7.46
N PRO A 84 5.31 -28.16 7.93
CA PRO A 84 5.37 -29.42 8.66
C PRO A 84 5.97 -30.58 7.86
N CYS A 85 6.01 -30.50 6.52
CA CYS A 85 6.57 -31.55 5.66
C CYS A 85 8.10 -31.59 5.70
N PHE A 86 8.74 -30.50 6.13
CA PHE A 86 10.20 -30.40 6.21
C PHE A 86 10.74 -30.81 7.59
N LEU A 87 9.87 -31.12 8.54
CA LEU A 87 10.22 -31.38 9.94
C LEU A 87 9.98 -32.84 10.32
N ARG A 88 10.65 -33.28 11.39
CA ARG A 88 10.51 -34.63 11.97
C ARG A 88 9.88 -34.57 13.36
N ASP A 89 9.26 -35.67 13.75
CA ASP A 89 8.82 -35.99 15.11
C ASP A 89 8.04 -34.87 15.82
N GLU A 90 8.40 -34.56 17.06
CA GLU A 90 7.70 -33.60 17.92
C GLU A 90 7.65 -32.18 17.34
N ARG A 91 8.70 -31.76 16.61
CA ARG A 91 8.76 -30.45 15.95
C ARG A 91 7.69 -30.32 14.87
N ARG A 92 7.47 -31.40 14.11
CA ARG A 92 6.40 -31.46 13.11
C ARG A 92 5.02 -31.27 13.77
N HIS A 93 4.77 -31.92 14.89
CA HIS A 93 3.48 -31.79 15.60
C HIS A 93 3.26 -30.36 16.11
N ARG A 94 4.28 -29.74 16.70
CA ARG A 94 4.17 -28.36 17.20
C ARG A 94 3.95 -27.35 16.08
N VAL A 95 4.72 -27.44 14.99
CA VAL A 95 4.55 -26.57 13.83
C VAL A 95 3.22 -26.81 13.13
N GLN A 96 2.75 -28.06 13.05
CA GLN A 96 1.43 -28.35 12.49
C GLN A 96 0.31 -27.67 13.29
N ALA A 97 0.40 -27.63 14.63
CA ALA A 97 -0.56 -26.93 15.47
C ALA A 97 -0.55 -25.42 15.18
N LEU A 98 0.62 -24.78 15.17
CA LEU A 98 0.77 -23.36 14.86
C LEU A 98 0.27 -23.01 13.45
N VAL A 99 0.55 -23.87 12.47
CA VAL A 99 0.06 -23.74 11.09
C VAL A 99 -1.46 -23.81 11.04
N ASN A 100 -2.09 -24.69 11.82
CA ASN A 100 -3.55 -24.78 11.87
C ASN A 100 -4.15 -23.49 12.45
N GLU A 101 -3.61 -23.00 13.57
CA GLU A 101 -4.06 -21.73 14.18
C GLU A 101 -3.91 -20.54 13.21
N ALA A 102 -2.77 -20.42 12.54
CA ALA A 102 -2.55 -19.35 11.56
C ALA A 102 -3.46 -19.50 10.33
N THR A 103 -3.73 -20.73 9.90
CA THR A 103 -4.63 -21.02 8.78
C THR A 103 -6.07 -20.64 9.11
N GLU A 104 -6.52 -20.91 10.34
CA GLU A 104 -7.85 -20.54 10.85
C GLU A 104 -7.99 -19.02 11.01
N ALA A 105 -7.01 -18.37 11.65
CA ALA A 105 -6.99 -16.92 11.81
C ALA A 105 -7.05 -16.17 10.45
N ALA A 106 -6.47 -16.76 9.39
CA ALA A 106 -6.46 -16.21 8.04
C ALA A 106 -7.69 -16.54 7.18
N GLU A 107 -8.72 -17.22 7.70
CA GLU A 107 -9.90 -17.62 6.92
C GLU A 107 -10.64 -16.45 6.29
N PHE A 108 -10.78 -15.34 7.00
CA PHE A 108 -11.43 -14.14 6.49
C PHE A 108 -10.72 -13.60 5.24
N ALA A 109 -9.39 -13.62 5.21
CA ALA A 109 -8.63 -13.14 4.06
C ALA A 109 -8.88 -14.02 2.83
N ARG A 110 -8.97 -15.35 3.02
CA ARG A 110 -9.35 -16.30 1.96
C ARG A 110 -10.79 -16.11 1.50
N ASN A 111 -11.72 -15.85 2.43
CA ASN A 111 -13.12 -15.55 2.15
C ASN A 111 -13.22 -14.31 1.24
N HIS A 112 -12.56 -13.20 1.61
CA HIS A 112 -12.51 -11.98 0.81
C HIS A 112 -11.87 -12.19 -0.56
N ARG A 113 -10.73 -12.90 -0.63
CA ARG A 113 -10.12 -13.22 -1.92
C ARG A 113 -11.10 -13.95 -2.81
N ASN A 114 -11.64 -15.06 -2.32
CA ASN A 114 -12.47 -15.93 -3.14
C ASN A 114 -13.75 -15.22 -3.57
N LYS A 115 -14.39 -14.47 -2.67
CA LYS A 115 -15.72 -13.92 -2.93
C LYS A 115 -15.73 -12.53 -3.55
N ARG A 116 -14.77 -11.67 -3.21
CA ARG A 116 -14.78 -10.25 -3.62
C ARG A 116 -13.65 -9.89 -4.57
N ILE A 117 -12.43 -10.36 -4.31
CA ILE A 117 -11.24 -9.81 -4.98
C ILE A 117 -10.90 -10.58 -6.27
N ALA A 118 -10.93 -11.91 -6.24
CA ALA A 118 -10.41 -12.75 -7.33
C ALA A 118 -11.49 -13.38 -8.22
N HIS A 119 -12.67 -13.71 -7.69
CA HIS A 119 -13.66 -14.50 -8.44
C HIS A 119 -15.08 -13.91 -8.49
N ALA A 120 -15.30 -12.69 -7.95
CA ALA A 120 -16.58 -11.97 -7.99
C ALA A 120 -17.80 -12.90 -7.82
N ASP A 121 -17.96 -13.43 -6.61
CA ASP A 121 -18.91 -14.49 -6.28
C ASP A 121 -20.35 -14.10 -6.66
N LEU A 122 -20.96 -14.93 -7.50
CA LEU A 122 -22.26 -14.63 -8.10
C LEU A 122 -23.39 -14.58 -7.07
N GLU A 123 -23.37 -15.51 -6.11
CA GLU A 123 -24.37 -15.58 -5.04
C GLU A 123 -24.33 -14.30 -4.19
N LEU A 124 -23.14 -13.87 -3.77
CA LEU A 124 -22.95 -12.62 -3.04
C LEU A 124 -23.43 -11.38 -3.83
N LEU A 125 -23.39 -11.41 -5.16
CA LEU A 125 -23.79 -10.28 -6.01
C LEU A 125 -25.29 -10.26 -6.36
N GLN A 126 -25.99 -11.40 -6.27
CA GLN A 126 -27.37 -11.53 -6.75
C GLN A 126 -28.40 -11.86 -5.68
N ASP A 127 -27.99 -12.51 -4.58
CA ASP A 127 -28.89 -12.91 -3.50
C ASP A 127 -28.71 -12.00 -2.27
N PRO A 128 -29.72 -11.18 -1.92
CA PRO A 128 -29.69 -10.34 -0.71
C PRO A 128 -29.54 -11.13 0.59
N GLU A 129 -29.90 -12.42 0.61
CA GLU A 129 -29.80 -13.30 1.77
C GLU A 129 -28.49 -14.12 1.79
N ALA A 130 -27.61 -13.91 0.80
CA ALA A 130 -26.32 -14.59 0.75
C ALA A 130 -25.51 -14.34 2.03
N LYS A 131 -24.76 -15.36 2.47
CA LYS A 131 -23.87 -15.22 3.62
C LYS A 131 -22.87 -14.08 3.36
N PRO A 132 -22.84 -13.04 4.22
CA PRO A 132 -21.97 -11.89 3.99
C PRO A 132 -20.50 -12.29 4.07
N LEU A 133 -19.63 -11.43 3.52
CA LEU A 133 -18.19 -11.56 3.69
C LEU A 133 -17.86 -11.61 5.18
N GLU A 134 -16.88 -12.43 5.53
CA GLU A 134 -16.38 -12.45 6.89
C GLU A 134 -15.84 -11.07 7.27
N GLN A 135 -16.07 -10.67 8.52
CA GLN A 135 -15.53 -9.41 9.02
C GLN A 135 -14.01 -9.39 8.85
N ALA A 136 -13.50 -8.34 8.22
CA ALA A 136 -12.08 -8.06 8.08
C ALA A 136 -11.82 -6.69 8.69
N ASP A 137 -11.04 -6.66 9.77
CA ASP A 137 -10.63 -5.43 10.44
C ASP A 137 -9.15 -5.52 10.82
N ARG A 138 -8.61 -4.41 11.33
CA ARG A 138 -7.20 -4.31 11.70
C ARG A 138 -6.80 -5.31 12.78
N CYS A 139 -7.71 -5.64 13.71
CA CYS A 139 -7.44 -6.60 14.78
C CYS A 139 -7.28 -8.01 14.21
N ARG A 140 -8.15 -8.43 13.29
CA ARG A 140 -8.02 -9.73 12.63
C ARG A 140 -6.78 -9.86 11.75
N ILE A 141 -6.37 -8.76 11.11
CA ILE A 141 -5.11 -8.72 10.34
C ILE A 141 -3.91 -8.89 11.29
N ASP A 142 -3.86 -8.13 12.37
CA ASP A 142 -2.80 -8.21 13.37
C ASP A 142 -2.71 -9.61 13.98
N GLU A 143 -3.85 -10.20 14.33
CA GLU A 143 -3.94 -11.57 14.82
C GLU A 143 -3.39 -12.58 13.80
N ALA A 144 -3.85 -12.54 12.54
CA ALA A 144 -3.40 -13.48 11.51
C ALA A 144 -1.90 -13.37 11.24
N LEU A 145 -1.36 -12.14 11.15
CA LEU A 145 0.07 -11.92 10.96
C LEU A 145 0.88 -12.35 12.19
N GLY A 146 0.39 -12.09 13.41
CA GLY A 146 1.00 -12.55 14.65
C GLY A 146 1.04 -14.08 14.77
N LYS A 147 -0.01 -14.78 14.35
CA LYS A 147 -0.03 -16.25 14.31
C LYS A 147 0.96 -16.83 13.30
N VAL A 148 1.14 -16.18 12.15
CA VAL A 148 2.21 -16.56 11.20
C VAL A 148 3.59 -16.30 11.81
N HIS A 149 3.79 -15.16 12.46
CA HIS A 149 5.04 -14.82 13.13
C HIS A 149 5.44 -15.85 14.19
N ALA A 150 4.47 -16.35 14.98
CA ALA A 150 4.72 -17.38 15.98
C ALA A 150 5.32 -18.68 15.40
N ILE A 151 5.04 -19.00 14.13
CA ILE A 151 5.68 -20.13 13.43
C ILE A 151 7.16 -19.81 13.19
N PHE A 152 7.46 -18.62 12.68
CA PHE A 152 8.83 -18.19 12.43
C PHE A 152 9.62 -18.08 13.73
N ASP A 153 9.07 -17.52 14.80
CA ASP A 153 9.72 -17.45 16.11
C ASP A 153 10.09 -18.84 16.63
N HIS A 154 9.17 -19.81 16.52
CA HIS A 154 9.42 -21.18 16.93
C HIS A 154 10.54 -21.84 16.10
N LEU A 155 10.63 -21.54 14.81
CA LEU A 155 11.68 -22.05 13.92
C LEU A 155 13.01 -21.28 14.04
N ALA A 156 12.96 -19.98 14.32
CA ALA A 156 14.09 -19.06 14.42
C ALA A 156 14.88 -19.26 15.72
N GLY A 157 14.22 -19.67 16.80
CA GLY A 157 14.91 -20.12 18.03
C GLY A 157 15.92 -21.24 17.80
N GLU A 158 15.88 -21.90 16.63
CA GLU A 158 16.80 -22.95 16.20
C GLU A 158 17.66 -22.57 14.97
N HIS A 159 17.32 -21.50 14.23
CA HIS A 159 18.01 -21.02 13.02
C HIS A 159 18.33 -19.51 13.14
N THR A 160 19.08 -19.12 14.16
CA THR A 160 19.45 -17.72 14.41
C THR A 160 20.55 -17.22 13.46
N ALA A 161 20.15 -16.66 12.31
CA ALA A 161 20.89 -15.59 11.60
C ALA A 161 20.05 -14.91 10.49
N ALA A 162 19.12 -15.63 9.84
CA ALA A 162 18.52 -15.14 8.59
C ALA A 162 17.18 -14.39 8.74
N ILE A 163 16.53 -14.42 9.90
CA ILE A 163 15.14 -13.94 10.07
C ILE A 163 15.06 -12.47 10.58
N ARG A 164 16.19 -11.84 10.93
CA ARG A 164 16.20 -10.49 11.53
C ARG A 164 16.89 -9.44 10.66
N GLU A 165 16.22 -9.01 9.60
CA GLU A 165 16.37 -7.65 9.08
C GLU A 165 14.98 -7.08 8.72
N ILE A 166 14.27 -6.60 9.74
CA ILE A 166 13.17 -5.65 9.53
C ILE A 166 13.83 -4.27 9.47
N GLY A 167 14.15 -3.79 8.27
CA GLY A 167 15.00 -2.59 8.15
C GLY A 167 15.07 -1.99 6.76
N GLY A 168 13.94 -1.75 6.10
CA GLY A 168 13.84 -0.76 5.02
C GLY A 168 13.05 0.46 5.52
N PRO A 169 13.39 1.70 5.15
CA PRO A 169 12.50 2.84 5.39
C PRO A 169 11.13 2.51 4.77
N GLY A 170 10.09 2.45 5.59
CA GLY A 170 8.74 2.07 5.16
C GLY A 170 8.30 2.92 3.97
N TYR A 171 7.66 2.32 2.97
CA TYR A 171 7.20 3.08 1.80
C TYR A 171 6.10 4.09 2.17
N SER A 172 5.54 4.05 3.39
CA SER A 172 4.62 5.07 3.91
C SER A 172 5.27 6.46 3.96
N ASP A 173 6.51 6.55 4.45
CA ASP A 173 7.28 7.80 4.38
C ASP A 173 7.55 8.18 2.92
N GLY A 174 7.80 7.22 2.04
CA GLY A 174 7.92 7.45 0.60
C GLY A 174 6.65 8.05 -0.02
N LEU A 175 5.49 7.46 0.24
CA LEU A 175 4.18 7.88 -0.25
C LEU A 175 3.76 9.23 0.33
N VAL A 176 3.97 9.45 1.63
CA VAL A 176 3.80 10.75 2.28
C VAL A 176 4.75 11.76 1.64
N MET A 177 6.00 11.41 1.39
CA MET A 177 6.95 12.29 0.71
C MET A 177 6.56 12.56 -0.75
N GLU A 178 5.97 11.61 -1.48
CA GLU A 178 5.43 11.85 -2.82
C GLU A 178 4.19 12.73 -2.79
N ILE A 179 3.30 12.57 -1.81
CA ILE A 179 2.17 13.49 -1.59
C ILE A 179 2.69 14.89 -1.26
N VAL A 180 3.67 15.01 -0.36
CA VAL A 180 4.30 16.30 -0.03
C VAL A 180 5.01 16.87 -1.26
N ARG A 181 5.65 16.07 -2.11
CA ARG A 181 6.24 16.51 -3.38
C ARG A 181 5.19 16.99 -4.36
N LEU A 182 4.06 16.30 -4.51
CA LEU A 182 2.95 16.73 -5.36
C LEU A 182 2.34 18.04 -4.86
N VAL A 183 2.08 18.16 -3.55
CA VAL A 183 1.62 19.41 -2.92
C VAL A 183 2.63 20.53 -3.16
N THR A 184 3.93 20.26 -2.97
CA THR A 184 5.01 21.23 -3.18
C THR A 184 5.13 21.64 -4.64
N ALA A 185 4.96 20.70 -5.58
CA ALA A 185 4.98 20.96 -7.01
C ALA A 185 3.78 21.84 -7.41
N VAL A 186 2.57 21.52 -6.95
CA VAL A 186 1.38 22.35 -7.17
C VAL A 186 1.58 23.76 -6.60
N GLN A 187 2.11 23.89 -5.38
CA GLN A 187 2.43 25.19 -4.79
C GLN A 187 3.49 25.97 -5.61
N PHE A 188 4.53 25.29 -6.09
CA PHE A 188 5.59 25.91 -6.90
C PHE A 188 5.08 26.38 -8.25
N ILE A 189 4.24 25.59 -8.93
CA ILE A 189 3.65 25.99 -10.20
C ILE A 189 2.65 27.13 -9.96
N ASP A 190 1.87 27.12 -8.87
CA ASP A 190 0.99 28.23 -8.48
C ASP A 190 1.78 29.54 -8.26
N GLU A 191 2.93 29.47 -7.60
CA GLU A 191 3.85 30.61 -7.41
C GLU A 191 4.47 31.10 -8.74
N THR A 192 4.75 30.19 -9.67
CA THR A 192 5.39 30.53 -10.95
C THR A 192 4.41 31.14 -11.94
N VAL A 193 3.20 30.58 -12.02
CA VAL A 193 2.14 31.00 -12.95
C VAL A 193 1.31 32.16 -12.38
N ASN A 194 1.19 32.28 -11.06
CA ASN A 194 0.43 33.34 -10.39
C ASN A 194 1.25 33.95 -9.23
N PRO A 195 2.38 34.62 -9.53
CA PRO A 195 3.33 35.12 -8.54
C PRO A 195 2.74 36.18 -7.61
N THR A 196 1.66 36.86 -8.01
CA THR A 196 0.96 37.86 -7.20
C THR A 196 -0.07 37.25 -6.23
N GLY A 197 -0.27 35.93 -6.25
CA GLY A 197 -1.19 35.24 -5.35
C GLY A 197 -2.67 35.50 -5.65
N GLY A 198 -3.02 35.78 -6.90
CA GLY A 198 -4.40 36.02 -7.34
C GLY A 198 -5.35 34.84 -7.03
N SER A 199 -6.65 35.06 -7.22
CA SER A 199 -7.69 34.06 -6.92
C SER A 199 -7.44 32.73 -7.63
N VAL A 200 -7.56 31.62 -6.89
CA VAL A 200 -7.49 30.25 -7.45
C VAL A 200 -8.72 29.94 -8.29
N ASP A 201 -9.83 30.62 -8.01
CA ASP A 201 -11.10 30.50 -8.73
C ASP A 201 -11.13 31.26 -10.06
N ASP A 202 -10.02 31.91 -10.42
CA ASP A 202 -9.87 32.59 -11.69
C ASP A 202 -9.74 31.56 -12.82
N LYS A 203 -10.83 31.38 -13.56
CA LYS A 203 -10.96 30.36 -14.62
C LYS A 203 -9.91 30.52 -15.70
N GLU A 204 -9.66 31.75 -16.12
CA GLU A 204 -8.72 32.07 -17.18
C GLU A 204 -7.29 31.72 -16.74
N LYS A 205 -6.89 32.11 -15.53
CA LYS A 205 -5.56 31.77 -14.99
C LYS A 205 -5.34 30.28 -14.78
N THR A 206 -6.39 29.54 -14.44
CA THR A 206 -6.29 28.09 -14.24
C THR A 206 -6.22 27.36 -15.58
N LEU A 207 -6.93 27.84 -16.61
CA LEU A 207 -6.80 27.32 -17.97
C LEU A 207 -5.39 27.56 -18.51
N THR A 208 -4.84 28.78 -18.34
CA THR A 208 -3.45 29.08 -18.68
C THR A 208 -2.46 28.20 -17.91
N PHE A 209 -2.71 27.92 -16.63
CA PHE A 209 -1.91 26.97 -15.85
C PHE A 209 -1.92 25.55 -16.45
N LEU A 210 -3.08 25.07 -16.90
CA LEU A 210 -3.21 23.74 -17.52
C LEU A 210 -2.55 23.66 -18.90
N GLU A 211 -2.68 24.72 -19.69
CA GLU A 211 -2.00 24.86 -20.98
C GLU A 211 -0.47 24.84 -20.80
N ASN A 212 0.04 25.56 -19.80
CA ASN A 212 1.48 25.58 -19.48
C ASN A 212 2.02 24.24 -18.97
N LEU A 213 1.16 23.37 -18.45
CA LEU A 213 1.50 21.99 -18.10
C LEU A 213 1.47 21.02 -19.29
N GLY A 214 1.19 21.51 -20.50
CA GLY A 214 1.05 20.67 -21.69
C GLY A 214 -0.22 19.82 -21.67
N LEU A 215 -1.25 20.26 -20.94
CA LEU A 215 -2.56 19.59 -20.85
C LEU A 215 -3.69 20.43 -21.49
N PRO A 216 -3.58 20.84 -22.77
CA PRO A 216 -4.65 21.58 -23.44
C PRO A 216 -5.89 20.69 -23.62
N GLY A 217 -7.08 21.25 -23.36
CA GLY A 217 -8.36 20.60 -23.67
C GLY A 217 -9.04 19.82 -22.54
N LEU A 218 -8.55 19.91 -21.30
CA LEU A 218 -9.27 19.39 -20.13
C LEU A 218 -10.60 20.17 -19.95
N TYR A 219 -11.73 19.44 -19.92
CA TYR A 219 -13.08 20.01 -19.89
C TYR A 219 -13.43 20.66 -18.54
N SER A 220 -14.62 21.26 -18.44
CA SER A 220 -15.06 22.06 -17.27
C SER A 220 -15.01 21.32 -15.92
N THR A 221 -15.07 20.00 -15.95
CA THR A 221 -15.00 19.12 -14.77
C THR A 221 -13.59 19.04 -14.19
N GLU A 222 -12.58 18.97 -15.04
CA GLU A 222 -11.17 18.88 -14.67
C GLU A 222 -10.64 20.22 -14.18
N TYR A 223 -11.17 21.33 -14.70
CA TYR A 223 -10.98 22.67 -14.13
C TYR A 223 -11.37 22.71 -12.64
N GLY A 224 -12.53 22.16 -12.27
CA GLY A 224 -12.97 22.10 -10.88
C GLY A 224 -11.98 21.36 -9.97
N HIS A 225 -11.52 20.17 -10.41
CA HIS A 225 -10.55 19.39 -9.66
C HIS A 225 -9.20 20.09 -9.47
N VAL A 226 -8.76 20.87 -10.47
CA VAL A 226 -7.50 21.62 -10.41
C VAL A 226 -7.62 22.80 -9.45
N VAL A 227 -8.76 23.48 -9.45
CA VAL A 227 -9.07 24.54 -8.46
C VAL A 227 -9.10 23.96 -7.05
N ASP A 228 -9.76 22.82 -6.85
CA ASP A 228 -9.84 22.15 -5.55
C ASP A 228 -8.48 21.68 -5.06
N LEU A 229 -7.66 21.09 -5.94
CA LEU A 229 -6.29 20.69 -5.64
C LEU A 229 -5.43 21.88 -5.24
N ARG A 230 -5.52 23.01 -5.95
CA ARG A 230 -4.81 24.25 -5.64
C ARG A 230 -5.28 24.85 -4.31
N LYS A 231 -6.58 24.84 -4.01
CA LYS A 231 -7.14 25.27 -2.72
C LYS A 231 -6.63 24.39 -1.59
N ALA A 232 -6.67 23.08 -1.76
CA ALA A 232 -6.17 22.11 -0.78
C ALA A 232 -4.67 22.28 -0.54
N ALA A 233 -3.87 22.42 -1.60
CA ALA A 233 -2.43 22.65 -1.50
C ALA A 233 -2.08 23.94 -0.73
N ARG A 234 -2.89 25.00 -0.83
CA ARG A 234 -2.70 26.25 -0.06
C ARG A 234 -2.98 26.10 1.44
N LYS A 235 -3.74 25.09 1.87
CA LYS A 235 -3.98 24.79 3.30
C LYS A 235 -2.74 24.21 3.99
N PHE A 236 -1.78 23.67 3.24
CA PHE A 236 -0.55 23.11 3.79
C PHE A 236 0.52 24.20 4.02
N PRO A 237 1.25 24.17 5.15
CA PRO A 237 2.32 25.12 5.43
C PRO A 237 3.36 25.11 4.31
N ARG A 238 3.73 26.29 3.79
CA ARG A 238 4.80 26.40 2.79
C ARG A 238 6.14 26.15 3.47
N GLU A 239 6.78 25.00 3.23
CA GLU A 239 8.16 24.78 3.67
C GLU A 239 9.13 25.64 2.86
N ARG A 240 9.39 26.88 3.31
CA ARG A 240 10.38 27.77 2.67
C ARG A 240 11.83 27.26 2.78
N ASN A 241 12.13 26.46 3.80
CA ASN A 241 13.49 25.97 4.11
C ASN A 241 13.56 24.44 4.33
N GLY A 242 12.59 23.69 3.81
CA GLY A 242 12.51 22.24 4.00
C GLY A 242 13.45 21.43 3.10
N PRO A 243 13.56 20.10 3.34
CA PRO A 243 14.45 19.19 2.62
C PRO A 243 14.18 19.10 1.10
N LEU A 244 13.07 19.68 0.62
CA LEU A 244 12.70 19.74 -0.80
C LEU A 244 13.31 20.93 -1.56
N ARG A 245 14.01 21.86 -0.90
CA ARG A 245 14.68 23.01 -1.56
C ARG A 245 15.68 22.61 -2.65
N PRO A 246 16.53 21.57 -2.49
CA PRO A 246 17.41 21.08 -3.55
C PRO A 246 16.64 20.56 -4.76
N TRP A 247 15.44 20.01 -4.55
CA TRP A 247 14.57 19.52 -5.62
C TRP A 247 13.91 20.69 -6.38
N ARG A 248 13.37 21.71 -5.68
CA ARG A 248 12.82 22.94 -6.33
C ARG A 248 13.84 23.56 -7.30
N ARG A 249 15.12 23.61 -6.88
CA ARG A 249 16.22 24.09 -7.71
C ARG A 249 16.47 23.20 -8.94
N ARG A 250 16.53 21.87 -8.77
CA ARG A 250 16.72 20.93 -9.90
C ARG A 250 15.54 20.91 -10.87
N TYR A 251 14.31 20.99 -10.38
CA TYR A 251 13.10 21.05 -11.20
C TYR A 251 13.07 22.33 -12.06
N ALA A 252 13.34 23.49 -11.44
CA ALA A 252 13.48 24.77 -12.14
C ALA A 252 14.63 24.77 -13.16
N GLU A 253 15.77 24.17 -12.83
CA GLU A 253 16.92 24.01 -13.74
C GLU A 253 16.67 23.00 -14.87
N HIS A 254 15.84 21.97 -14.66
CA HIS A 254 15.52 20.97 -15.67
C HIS A 254 14.55 21.53 -16.72
N TYR A 255 13.50 22.24 -16.30
CA TYR A 255 12.52 22.83 -17.21
C TYR A 255 13.02 24.09 -17.93
N SER A 256 13.88 24.90 -17.29
CA SER A 256 14.54 26.03 -17.97
C SER A 256 15.52 25.62 -19.07
N ARG A 257 15.90 24.33 -19.14
CA ARG A 257 16.79 23.78 -20.17
C ARG A 257 16.05 23.12 -21.33
N GLN A 258 14.74 22.89 -21.23
CA GLN A 258 14.03 22.02 -22.18
C GLN A 258 13.07 22.70 -23.17
N ASP A 259 12.92 24.03 -23.23
CA ASP A 259 12.14 24.61 -24.35
C ASP A 259 12.53 26.05 -24.77
N PRO A 260 12.90 26.28 -26.05
CA PRO A 260 13.10 27.62 -26.62
C PRO A 260 11.82 28.44 -26.83
N GLN A 261 10.62 27.86 -26.70
CA GLN A 261 9.35 28.55 -27.03
C GLN A 261 8.83 29.53 -25.97
N TRP A 262 9.50 29.67 -24.82
CA TRP A 262 9.13 30.59 -23.74
C TRP A 262 10.17 31.70 -23.49
N ARG A 263 10.73 32.27 -24.57
CA ARG A 263 11.45 33.56 -24.55
C ARG A 263 10.58 34.68 -25.12
#